data_AF-A0A3M7Q035-F1
#
_entry.id   AF-A0A3M7Q035-F1
#
_cell.length_a   1.000
_cell.length_b   1.000
_cell.length_c   1.000
_cell.angle_alpha   90.00
_cell.angle_beta   90.00
_cell.angle_gamma   90.00
#
_symmetry.space_group_name_H-M   'P 1'
#
loop_
_entity.id
_entity.type
_entity.pdbx_description
1 polymer ?
#
loop_
_entity_poly.entity_id
_entity_poly.type
_entity_poly.pdbx_seq_one_letter_code
_entity_poly.pdbx_strand_id
1 'polypeptide(L)'
;MDEGDVCIPPRMHLSSENIDRHGLYLMDCGEAFYMWVGRSISDIYLNEVFNVKSFAELPEVSYELPDLENELSEKVRQFIAYLYDTRPFGIKFLCFREGSHQSSLFFEHLHDDKTENSISYFEFLKHLSDQLNS
;
A
#
# COMPACT_ATOMS: atom_id res chain seq x y z
N MET A 1 1.94 -18.10 9.99
CA MET A 1 0.57 -17.92 10.53
C MET A 1 -0.41 -18.58 9.55
N ASP A 2 -1.43 -19.33 9.98
CA ASP A 2 -2.38 -19.93 9.04
C ASP A 2 -3.31 -18.84 8.47
N GLU A 3 -3.63 -18.91 7.18
CA GLU A 3 -4.40 -17.89 6.43
C GLU A 3 -5.80 -17.64 7.02
N GLY A 4 -6.31 -18.55 7.86
CA GLY A 4 -7.59 -18.43 8.56
C GLY A 4 -7.59 -17.53 9.81
N ASP A 5 -6.42 -17.16 10.36
CA ASP A 5 -6.32 -16.35 11.58
C ASP A 5 -6.05 -14.85 11.30
N VAL A 6 -5.74 -14.48 10.06
CA VAL A 6 -5.35 -13.10 9.70
C VAL A 6 -6.46 -12.42 8.89
N CYS A 7 -6.85 -11.23 9.31
CA CYS A 7 -7.76 -10.39 8.53
C CYS A 7 -7.03 -9.85 7.29
N ILE A 8 -7.25 -10.46 6.12
CA ILE A 8 -6.67 -10.01 4.86
C ILE A 8 -7.59 -8.94 4.23
N PRO A 9 -7.14 -7.69 4.07
CA PRO A 9 -7.93 -6.66 3.40
C PRO A 9 -8.13 -6.98 1.91
N PRO A 10 -9.23 -6.51 1.30
CA PRO A 10 -9.49 -6.73 -0.13
C PRO A 10 -8.38 -6.10 -0.98
N ARG A 11 -7.94 -6.82 -2.02
CA ARG A 11 -6.99 -6.30 -3.00
C ARG A 11 -7.65 -5.22 -3.85
N MET A 12 -6.89 -4.18 -4.19
CA MET A 12 -7.34 -3.07 -5.04
C MET A 12 -6.51 -3.02 -6.32
N HIS A 13 -7.08 -2.47 -7.40
CA HIS A 13 -6.33 -2.19 -8.62
C HIS A 13 -5.31 -1.08 -8.40
N LEU A 14 -4.21 -1.11 -9.15
CA LEU A 14 -3.05 -0.23 -8.98
C LEU A 14 -3.27 1.09 -9.73
N SER A 15 -4.37 1.79 -9.42
CA SER A 15 -4.70 3.11 -9.95
C SER A 15 -4.82 4.15 -8.84
N SER A 16 -4.36 5.37 -9.10
CA SER A 16 -4.52 6.51 -8.18
C SER A 16 -5.97 6.83 -7.86
N GLU A 17 -6.93 6.46 -8.72
CA GLU A 17 -8.36 6.64 -8.45
C GLU A 17 -8.83 5.88 -7.20
N ASN A 18 -8.12 4.81 -6.82
CA ASN A 18 -8.43 4.02 -5.62
C ASN A 18 -7.76 4.57 -4.35
N ILE A 19 -6.89 5.57 -4.48
CA ILE A 19 -6.13 6.15 -3.38
C ILE A 19 -6.76 7.46 -2.95
N ASP A 20 -7.36 7.46 -1.76
CA ASP A 20 -8.02 8.61 -1.16
C ASP A 20 -7.23 9.14 0.03
N ARG A 21 -7.28 10.46 0.24
CA ARG A 21 -6.52 11.14 1.31
C ARG A 21 -6.97 10.76 2.72
N HIS A 22 -8.12 10.11 2.90
CA HIS A 22 -8.62 9.64 4.18
C HIS A 22 -8.19 8.21 4.51
N GLY A 23 -7.47 7.54 3.60
CA GLY A 23 -7.13 6.12 3.74
C GLY A 23 -5.70 5.84 4.20
N LEU A 24 -5.51 4.58 4.58
CA LEU A 24 -4.23 3.92 4.85
C LEU A 24 -4.08 2.78 3.85
N TYR A 25 -3.00 2.78 3.07
CA TYR A 25 -2.83 1.84 1.96
C TYR A 25 -1.51 1.10 2.13
N LEU A 26 -1.55 -0.21 1.92
CA LEU A 26 -0.36 -1.06 1.88
C LEU A 26 -0.21 -1.64 0.47
N MET A 27 0.97 -1.50 -0.10
CA MET A 27 1.36 -2.05 -1.39
C MET A 27 2.52 -3.01 -1.21
N ASP A 28 2.42 -4.15 -1.86
CA ASP A 28 3.50 -5.13 -1.95
C ASP A 28 4.16 -5.02 -3.33
N CYS A 29 5.38 -4.48 -3.35
CA CYS A 29 6.16 -4.25 -4.56
C CYS A 29 7.14 -5.40 -4.86
N GLY A 30 7.06 -6.51 -4.13
CA GLY A 30 7.96 -7.66 -4.27
C GLY A 30 9.34 -7.46 -3.62
N GLU A 31 9.94 -6.28 -3.72
CA GLU A 31 11.22 -5.93 -3.07
C GLU A 31 11.05 -5.19 -1.73
N ALA A 32 9.88 -4.58 -1.53
CA ALA A 32 9.52 -3.85 -0.32
C ALA A 32 7.99 -3.82 -0.15
N PHE A 33 7.58 -3.64 1.09
CA PHE A 33 6.22 -3.26 1.46
C PHE A 33 6.16 -1.76 1.69
N TYR A 34 5.27 -1.08 0.98
CA TYR A 34 5.06 0.35 1.07
C TYR A 34 3.72 0.66 1.72
N MET A 35 3.76 1.38 2.83
CA MET A 35 2.57 1.89 3.50
C MET A 35 2.46 3.40 3.26
N TRP A 36 1.36 3.82 2.66
CA TRP A 36 1.07 5.24 2.43
C TRP A 36 -0.05 5.70 3.37
N VAL A 37 0.18 6.82 4.05
CA VAL A 37 -0.78 7.44 4.97
C VAL A 37 -1.32 8.74 4.37
N GLY A 38 -2.62 8.80 4.11
CA GLY A 38 -3.27 9.98 3.56
C GLY A 38 -3.35 11.14 4.54
N ARG A 39 -3.31 12.37 4.01
CA ARG A 39 -3.29 13.61 4.83
C ARG A 39 -4.54 13.81 5.70
N SER A 40 -5.67 13.28 5.26
CA SER A 40 -6.99 13.42 5.88
C SER A 40 -7.44 12.14 6.58
N ILE A 41 -6.51 11.22 6.88
CA ILE A 41 -6.80 10.00 7.63
C ILE A 41 -7.41 10.34 9.00
N SER A 42 -8.34 9.50 9.46
CA SER A 42 -9.01 9.69 10.75
C SER A 42 -8.04 9.63 11.93
N ASP A 43 -8.25 10.51 12.92
CA ASP A 43 -7.49 10.55 14.18
C ASP A 43 -7.50 9.21 14.93
N ILE A 44 -8.53 8.38 14.73
CA ILE A 44 -8.59 7.01 15.29
C ILE A 44 -7.42 6.18 14.76
N TYR A 45 -7.18 6.18 13.44
CA TYR A 45 -6.06 5.44 12.86
C TYR A 45 -4.71 6.04 13.25
N LEU A 46 -4.61 7.37 13.33
CA LEU A 46 -3.40 8.05 13.80
C LEU A 46 -3.02 7.63 15.22
N ASN A 47 -4.01 7.56 16.11
CA ASN A 47 -3.77 7.17 17.48
C ASN A 47 -3.55 5.66 17.63
N GLU A 48 -4.43 4.84 17.07
CA GLU A 48 -4.43 3.39 17.30
C GLU A 48 -3.34 2.68 16.50
N VAL A 49 -2.93 3.16 15.32
CA VAL A 49 -1.88 2.53 14.50
C VAL A 49 -0.51 3.16 14.73
N PHE A 50 -0.45 4.48 14.90
CA PHE A 50 0.83 5.23 14.92
C PHE A 50 1.16 5.87 16.27
N ASN A 51 0.25 5.84 17.25
CA ASN A 51 0.38 6.51 18.54
C ASN A 51 0.68 8.01 18.44
N VAL A 52 0.07 8.69 17.47
CA VAL A 52 0.17 10.14 17.28
C VAL A 52 -1.20 10.81 17.36
N LYS A 53 -1.22 12.11 17.68
CA LYS A 53 -2.47 12.88 17.84
C LYS A 53 -2.92 13.59 16.58
N SER A 54 -2.02 13.75 15.62
CA SER A 54 -2.32 14.44 14.37
C SER A 54 -1.37 13.98 13.26
N PHE A 55 -1.80 14.18 12.01
CA PHE A 55 -0.99 13.86 10.83
C PHE A 55 0.37 14.58 10.83
N ALA A 56 0.46 15.76 11.44
CA ALA A 56 1.69 16.55 11.52
C ALA A 56 2.77 15.91 12.43
N GLU A 57 2.36 15.05 13.36
CA GLU A 57 3.28 14.32 14.25
C GLU A 57 3.84 13.05 13.58
N LEU A 58 3.30 12.63 12.43
CA LEU A 58 3.86 11.51 11.69
C LEU A 58 5.24 11.86 11.12
N PRO A 59 6.22 10.95 11.25
CA PRO A 59 7.49 11.12 10.57
C PRO A 59 7.29 11.14 9.05
N GLU A 60 8.20 11.78 8.30
CA GLU A 60 8.14 11.73 6.84
C GLU A 60 8.26 10.29 6.31
N VAL A 61 9.09 9.49 6.98
CA VAL A 61 9.34 8.08 6.68
C VAL A 61 9.55 7.34 8.00
N SER A 62 8.92 6.18 8.15
CA SER A 62 9.16 5.19 9.20
C SER A 62 9.49 3.84 8.57
N TYR A 63 10.27 3.02 9.25
CA TYR A 63 10.65 1.67 8.81
C TYR A 63 10.01 0.57 9.66
N GLU A 64 9.19 0.95 10.63
CA GLU A 64 8.46 0.05 11.51
C GLU A 64 7.16 0.72 12.00
N LEU A 65 6.23 -0.11 12.48
CA LEU A 65 5.04 0.36 13.19
C LEU A 65 5.27 0.20 14.69
N PRO A 66 4.72 1.10 15.53
CA PRO A 66 4.80 0.95 16.98
C PRO A 66 4.06 -0.30 17.45
N ASP A 67 4.58 -0.92 18.50
CA ASP A 67 3.95 -2.06 19.17
C ASP A 67 2.89 -1.53 20.16
N LEU A 68 1.64 -1.51 19.73
CA LEU A 68 0.51 -1.01 20.52
C LEU A 68 -0.46 -2.16 20.81
N GLU A 69 -0.91 -2.22 22.07
CA GLU A 69 -1.88 -3.20 22.58
C GLU A 69 -3.31 -2.72 22.28
N ASN A 70 -3.68 -2.68 21.00
CA ASN A 70 -5.05 -2.43 20.56
C ASN A 70 -5.37 -3.24 19.31
N GLU A 71 -6.67 -3.50 19.12
CA GLU A 71 -7.16 -4.40 18.07
C GLU A 71 -6.76 -3.95 16.65
N LEU A 72 -6.76 -2.65 16.37
CA LEU A 72 -6.42 -2.12 15.05
C LEU A 72 -4.93 -2.25 14.75
N SER A 73 -4.06 -1.87 15.69
CA SER A 73 -2.60 -2.05 15.58
C SER A 73 -2.23 -3.51 15.40
N GLU A 74 -2.80 -4.39 16.23
CA GLU A 74 -2.56 -5.83 16.17
C GLU A 74 -2.95 -6.40 14.80
N LYS A 75 -4.13 -6.05 14.27
CA LYS A 75 -4.56 -6.49 12.94
C LYS A 75 -3.63 -6.02 11.84
N VAL A 76 -3.22 -4.76 11.85
CA VAL A 76 -2.30 -4.21 10.83
C VAL A 76 -0.93 -4.91 10.91
N ARG A 77 -0.39 -5.07 12.12
CA ARG A 77 0.91 -5.74 12.31
C ARG A 77 0.86 -7.24 11.97
N GLN A 78 -0.22 -7.93 12.32
CA GLN A 78 -0.45 -9.32 11.93
C GLN A 78 -0.52 -9.48 10.42
N PHE A 79 -1.20 -8.58 9.72
CA PHE A 79 -1.26 -8.61 8.26
C PHE A 79 0.12 -8.39 7.63
N ILE A 80 0.91 -7.45 8.14
CA ILE A 80 2.29 -7.23 7.67
C ILE A 80 3.17 -8.45 7.97
N ALA A 81 3.06 -9.03 9.16
CA ALA A 81 3.79 -10.24 9.54
C ALA A 81 3.44 -11.43 8.63
N TYR A 82 2.15 -11.59 8.30
CA TYR A 82 1.69 -12.56 7.32
C TYR A 82 2.33 -12.33 5.95
N LEU A 83 2.40 -11.08 5.47
CA LEU A 83 3.08 -10.79 4.20
C LEU A 83 4.57 -11.17 4.24
N TYR A 84 5.25 -10.89 5.36
CA TYR A 84 6.63 -11.32 5.57
C TYR A 84 6.79 -12.85 5.52
N ASP A 85 5.88 -13.61 6.15
CA ASP A 85 5.88 -15.08 6.11
C ASP A 85 5.73 -15.62 4.67
N THR A 86 5.09 -14.87 3.77
CA THR A 86 4.88 -15.28 2.36
C THR A 86 6.03 -14.94 1.41
N ARG A 87 7.12 -14.32 1.90
CA ARG A 87 8.23 -13.83 1.06
C ARG A 87 9.57 -14.43 1.47
N PRO A 88 10.51 -14.64 0.53
CA PRO A 88 11.89 -14.97 0.86
C PRO A 88 12.56 -13.78 1.58
N PHE A 89 13.61 -14.06 2.38
CA PHE A 89 14.32 -13.06 3.20
C PHE A 89 14.73 -11.80 2.43
N GLY A 90 14.73 -10.64 3.10
CA GLY A 90 15.32 -9.39 2.59
C GLY A 90 14.34 -8.28 2.22
N ILE A 91 13.02 -8.50 2.42
CA ILE A 91 11.99 -7.48 2.18
C ILE A 91 12.07 -6.37 3.23
N LYS A 92 11.94 -5.11 2.80
CA LYS A 92 11.91 -3.94 3.67
C LYS A 92 10.48 -3.41 3.82
N PHE A 93 10.17 -2.82 4.96
CA PHE A 93 8.94 -2.07 5.18
C PHE A 93 9.26 -0.57 5.19
N LEU A 94 8.53 0.21 4.41
CA LEU A 94 8.61 1.67 4.41
C LEU A 94 7.20 2.22 4.57
N CYS A 95 7.01 3.05 5.58
CA CYS A 95 5.79 3.81 5.80
C CYS A 95 6.08 5.30 5.58
N PHE A 96 5.30 5.96 4.73
CA PHE A 96 5.47 7.39 4.49
C PHE A 96 4.12 8.10 4.48
N ARG A 97 4.12 9.32 5.01
CA ARG A 97 2.96 10.19 5.02
C ARG A 97 2.84 10.96 3.70
N GLU A 98 1.62 11.30 3.32
CA GLU A 98 1.35 12.14 2.16
C GLU A 98 2.16 13.46 2.19
N GLY A 99 2.88 13.72 1.10
CA GLY A 99 3.78 14.87 0.96
C GLY A 99 5.20 14.64 1.48
N SER A 100 5.53 13.43 1.91
CA SER A 100 6.92 12.99 2.11
C SER A 100 7.68 12.99 0.79
N HIS A 101 8.99 13.28 0.83
CA HIS A 101 9.88 13.21 -0.33
C HIS A 101 9.90 11.82 -0.97
N GLN A 102 9.63 10.77 -0.20
CA GLN A 102 9.60 9.39 -0.68
C GLN A 102 8.19 8.93 -1.10
N SER A 103 7.16 9.75 -0.91
CA SER A 103 5.78 9.39 -1.25
C SER A 103 5.62 9.10 -2.75
N SER A 104 6.48 9.64 -3.63
CA SER A 104 6.44 9.34 -5.07
C SER A 104 6.72 7.87 -5.38
N LEU A 105 7.54 7.18 -4.57
CA LEU A 105 7.86 5.76 -4.75
C LEU A 105 6.60 4.89 -4.74
N PHE A 106 5.58 5.26 -3.96
CA PHE A 106 4.29 4.57 -3.97
C PHE A 106 3.54 4.72 -5.29
N PHE A 107 3.43 5.97 -5.76
CA PHE A 107 2.66 6.30 -6.95
C PHE A 107 3.36 5.83 -8.24
N GLU A 108 4.68 5.72 -8.25
CA GLU A 108 5.45 5.14 -9.37
C GLU A 108 5.07 3.67 -9.66
N HIS A 109 4.54 2.95 -8.66
CA HIS A 109 4.11 1.55 -8.80
C HIS A 109 2.61 1.42 -9.16
N LEU A 110 1.88 2.53 -9.32
CA LEU A 110 0.48 2.53 -9.77
C LEU A 110 0.40 2.40 -11.30
N HIS A 111 0.72 1.21 -11.80
CA HIS A 111 0.90 0.93 -13.23
C HIS A 111 -0.37 1.09 -14.10
N ASP A 112 -1.57 1.12 -13.51
CA ASP A 112 -2.81 1.35 -14.27
C ASP A 112 -2.99 2.85 -14.64
N ASP A 113 -2.22 3.73 -14.00
CA ASP A 113 -2.16 5.15 -14.33
C ASP A 113 -1.27 5.33 -15.56
N LYS A 114 -1.91 5.24 -16.73
CA LYS A 114 -1.42 5.61 -18.07
C LYS A 114 -0.05 6.30 -18.06
N THR A 115 1.00 5.57 -18.39
CA THR A 115 2.15 6.21 -19.01
C THR A 115 1.67 6.75 -20.35
N GLU A 116 1.82 8.05 -20.61
CA GLU A 116 1.35 8.75 -21.83
C GLU A 116 1.84 8.15 -23.17
N ASN A 117 2.69 7.10 -23.14
CA ASN A 117 3.19 6.38 -24.30
C ASN A 117 2.93 4.87 -24.30
N SER A 118 2.08 4.32 -23.42
CA SER A 118 1.69 2.90 -23.49
C SER A 118 0.26 2.74 -24.00
N ILE A 119 0.12 1.85 -25.00
CA ILE A 119 -1.15 1.33 -25.46
C ILE A 119 -1.90 0.79 -24.24
N SER A 120 -3.13 1.27 -23.99
CA SER A 120 -3.87 0.82 -22.81
C SER A 120 -4.02 -0.70 -22.81
N TYR A 121 -4.08 -1.35 -21.65
CA TYR A 121 -4.25 -2.82 -21.56
C TYR A 121 -5.40 -3.32 -22.45
N PHE A 122 -6.48 -2.54 -22.54
CA PHE A 122 -7.59 -2.79 -23.44
C PHE A 122 -7.20 -2.78 -24.93
N GLU A 123 -6.45 -1.77 -25.37
CA GLU A 123 -5.94 -1.70 -26.74
C GLU A 123 -4.87 -2.78 -27.03
N PHE A 124 -4.07 -3.18 -26.04
CA PHE A 124 -3.14 -4.30 -26.16
C PHE A 124 -3.87 -5.63 -26.36
N LEU A 125 -4.90 -5.91 -25.56
CA LEU A 125 -5.75 -7.09 -25.73
C LEU A 125 -6.46 -7.09 -27.09
N LYS A 126 -6.94 -5.93 -27.52
CA LYS A 126 -7.54 -5.77 -28.84
C LYS A 126 -6.52 -6.07 -29.96
N HIS A 127 -5.30 -5.54 -29.83
CA HIS A 127 -4.22 -5.81 -30.79
C HIS A 127 -3.85 -7.30 -30.87
N LEU A 128 -3.78 -7.98 -29.72
CA LEU A 128 -3.54 -9.44 -29.69
C LEU A 128 -4.68 -10.23 -30.34
N SER A 129 -5.93 -9.84 -30.08
CA SER A 129 -7.11 -10.46 -30.71
C SER A 129 -7.08 -10.29 -32.23
N ASP A 130 -6.70 -9.11 -32.72
CA ASP A 130 -6.64 -8.83 -34.16
C ASP A 130 -5.51 -9.61 -34.85
N GLN A 131 -4.38 -9.87 -34.17
CA GLN A 131 -3.28 -10.68 -34.71
C GLN A 131 -3.56 -12.19 -34.72
N LEU A 132 -4.34 -12.70 -33.77
CA LEU A 132 -4.70 -14.13 -33.72
C LEU A 132 -5.82 -14.51 -34.70
N ASN A 133 -6.58 -13.53 -35.19
CA ASN A 133 -7.65 -13.71 -36.16
C ASN A 133 -7.23 -13.39 -37.61
N SER A 134 -5.94 -13.22 -37.87
CA SER A 134 -5.34 -13.07 -39.21
C SER A 134 -4.47 -14.26 -39.58
#